data_AF-M9NWT2-F1
#
_entry.id   AF-M9NWT2-F1
#
_cell.length_a   1.000
_cell.length_b   1.000
_cell.length_c   1.000
_cell.angle_alpha   90.00
_cell.angle_beta   90.00
_cell.angle_gamma   90.00
#
_symmetry.space_group_name_H-M   'P 1'
#
loop_
_entity.id
_entity.type
_entity.pdbx_description
1 polymer ?
#
loop_
_entity_poly.entity_id
_entity_poly.type
_entity_poly.pdbx_seq_one_letter_code
_entity_poly.pdbx_strand_id
1 'polypeptide(L)'
;MQQREEKQLEASVESLISRVAHVKNALHSFIYKLENEYERLTWPSVLDNFALLSGQLNTINKLLKNEKTPSFRNQVIIPLLLSPDRDEDLAKLTEQRVPVFSHEIVPDYLRTKPDPEVEEQEKQLSTEAARIGPEVAQKQIQTLNKLCSNLLEKLNNPRDDRD
;
A
#
# COMPACT_ATOMS: atom_id res chain seq x y z
N MET A 1 18.79 -23.56 5.38
CA MET A 1 17.75 -22.61 5.82
C MET A 1 17.75 -21.36 4.94
N GLN A 2 18.91 -20.73 4.69
CA GLN A 2 19.04 -19.57 3.77
C GLN A 2 18.35 -19.73 2.41
N GLN A 3 18.56 -20.85 1.69
CA GLN A 3 17.94 -21.04 0.37
C GLN A 3 16.40 -21.12 0.39
N ARG A 4 15.81 -21.52 1.53
CA ARG A 4 14.35 -21.54 1.70
C ARG A 4 13.80 -20.14 1.96
N GLU A 5 14.53 -19.35 2.76
CA GLU A 5 14.19 -17.96 3.06
C GLU A 5 14.30 -17.08 1.81
N GLU A 6 15.35 -17.28 1.01
CA GLU A 6 15.55 -16.58 -0.27
C GLU A 6 14.42 -16.86 -1.26
N LYS A 7 14.07 -18.14 -1.47
CA LYS A 7 12.94 -18.52 -2.32
C LYS A 7 11.60 -17.97 -1.82
N GLN A 8 11.41 -17.91 -0.49
CA GLN A 8 10.20 -17.33 0.09
C GLN A 8 10.16 -15.81 -0.11
N LEU A 9 11.30 -15.13 -0.03
CA LEU A 9 11.45 -13.71 -0.32
C LEU A 9 11.12 -13.42 -1.79
N GLU A 10 11.73 -14.14 -2.73
CA GLU A 10 11.47 -14.02 -4.16
C GLU A 10 9.97 -14.17 -4.47
N ALA A 11 9.34 -15.24 -4.00
CA ALA A 11 7.91 -15.48 -4.21
C ALA A 11 7.04 -14.36 -3.59
N SER A 12 7.46 -13.78 -2.47
CA SER A 12 6.75 -12.68 -1.81
C SER A 12 6.91 -11.37 -2.58
N VAL A 13 8.08 -11.10 -3.14
CA VAL A 13 8.35 -9.95 -4.01
C VAL A 13 7.53 -10.06 -5.29
N GLU A 14 7.51 -11.22 -5.95
CA GLU A 14 6.73 -11.44 -7.18
C GLU A 14 5.23 -11.27 -6.94
N SER A 15 4.72 -11.78 -5.81
CA SER A 15 3.34 -11.56 -5.38
C SER A 15 3.03 -10.07 -5.15
N LEU A 16 3.96 -9.32 -4.53
CA LEU A 16 3.81 -7.89 -4.33
C LEU A 16 3.81 -7.12 -5.67
N ILE A 17 4.74 -7.44 -6.58
CA ILE A 17 4.80 -6.85 -7.93
C ILE A 17 3.48 -7.05 -8.67
N SER A 18 2.93 -8.26 -8.64
CA SER A 18 1.64 -8.58 -9.26
C SER A 18 0.50 -7.73 -8.67
N ARG A 19 0.43 -7.57 -7.34
CA ARG A 19 -0.60 -6.73 -6.70
C ARG A 19 -0.46 -5.24 -7.03
N VAL A 20 0.77 -4.73 -7.08
CA VAL A 20 1.03 -3.35 -7.50
C VAL A 20 0.63 -3.14 -8.96
N ALA A 21 0.89 -4.11 -9.84
CA ALA A 21 0.45 -4.06 -11.24
C ALA A 21 -1.07 -3.99 -11.38
N HIS A 22 -1.82 -4.73 -10.54
CA HIS A 22 -3.28 -4.64 -10.51
C HIS A 22 -3.79 -3.25 -10.10
N VAL A 23 -3.17 -2.62 -9.09
CA VAL A 23 -3.50 -1.24 -8.68
C VAL A 23 -3.19 -0.25 -9.79
N LYS A 24 -2.01 -0.37 -10.40
CA LYS A 24 -1.60 0.47 -11.53
C LYS A 24 -2.62 0.39 -12.68
N ASN A 25 -3.03 -0.82 -13.06
CA ASN A 25 -3.96 -1.02 -14.16
C ASN A 25 -5.37 -0.50 -13.83
N ALA A 26 -5.82 -0.64 -12.58
CA ALA A 26 -7.09 -0.07 -12.12
C ALA A 26 -7.06 1.46 -12.13
N LEU A 27 -5.96 2.08 -11.67
CA LEU A 27 -5.76 3.53 -11.73
C LEU A 27 -5.76 4.01 -13.17
N HIS A 28 -4.97 3.38 -14.05
CA HIS A 28 -4.90 3.73 -15.46
C HIS A 28 -6.28 3.65 -16.13
N SER A 29 -7.01 2.55 -15.88
CA SER A 29 -8.36 2.36 -16.43
C SER A 29 -9.33 3.43 -15.92
N PHE A 30 -9.21 3.83 -14.65
CA PHE A 30 -10.09 4.84 -14.07
C PHE A 30 -9.76 6.25 -14.58
N ILE A 31 -8.48 6.61 -14.67
CA ILE A 31 -8.03 7.86 -15.29
C ILE A 31 -8.52 7.94 -16.74
N TYR A 32 -8.37 6.86 -17.51
CA TYR A 32 -8.87 6.83 -18.89
C TYR A 32 -10.38 7.12 -18.98
N LYS A 33 -11.20 6.53 -18.10
CA LYS A 33 -12.64 6.81 -18.04
C LYS A 33 -12.93 8.27 -17.67
N LEU A 34 -12.16 8.84 -16.74
CA LEU A 34 -12.29 10.25 -16.35
C LEU A 34 -11.92 11.21 -17.47
N GLU A 35 -10.96 10.85 -18.31
CA GLU A 35 -10.46 11.73 -19.38
C GLU A 35 -11.25 11.57 -20.69
N ASN A 36 -11.69 10.34 -21.02
CA ASN A 36 -12.23 10.02 -22.34
C ASN A 36 -13.73 9.68 -22.32
N GLU A 37 -14.27 9.30 -21.16
CA GLU A 37 -15.66 8.84 -21.02
C GLU A 37 -16.47 9.71 -20.04
N TYR A 38 -15.96 10.90 -19.68
CA TYR A 38 -16.55 11.75 -18.64
C TYR A 38 -18.02 12.12 -18.90
N GLU A 39 -18.42 12.26 -20.16
CA GLU A 39 -19.81 12.57 -20.52
C GLU A 39 -20.81 11.44 -20.20
N ARG A 40 -20.31 10.19 -20.12
CA ARG A 40 -21.11 9.00 -19.84
C ARG A 40 -20.89 8.47 -18.42
N LEU A 41 -19.97 9.08 -17.69
CA LEU A 41 -19.56 8.63 -16.37
C LEU A 41 -20.60 9.01 -15.33
N THR A 42 -21.15 8.01 -14.65
CA THR A 42 -22.12 8.21 -13.57
C THR A 42 -21.44 8.16 -12.21
N TRP A 43 -22.01 8.87 -11.22
CA TRP A 43 -21.48 8.85 -9.86
C TRP A 43 -21.39 7.44 -9.23
N PRO A 44 -22.38 6.53 -9.42
CA PRO A 44 -22.24 5.14 -8.99
C PRO A 44 -21.02 4.46 -9.61
N SER A 45 -20.78 4.66 -10.92
CA SER A 45 -19.59 4.11 -11.57
C SER A 45 -18.30 4.68 -10.98
N VAL A 46 -18.26 5.95 -10.61
CA VAL A 46 -17.09 6.54 -9.93
C VAL A 46 -16.84 5.86 -8.60
N LEU A 47 -17.89 5.71 -7.78
CA LEU A 47 -17.81 5.02 -6.49
C LEU A 47 -17.34 3.58 -6.61
N ASP A 48 -17.81 2.84 -7.63
CA ASP A 48 -17.38 1.46 -7.87
C ASP A 48 -15.88 1.38 -8.18
N ASN A 49 -15.32 2.33 -8.96
CA ASN A 49 -13.88 2.38 -9.21
C ASN A 49 -13.09 2.73 -7.93
N PHE A 50 -13.59 3.64 -7.09
CA PHE A 50 -12.97 3.92 -5.77
C PHE A 50 -13.02 2.70 -4.84
N ALA A 51 -14.14 1.97 -4.81
CA ALA A 51 -14.28 0.75 -4.04
C ALA A 51 -13.30 -0.33 -4.51
N LEU A 52 -13.11 -0.47 -5.82
CA LEU A 52 -12.12 -1.38 -6.41
C LEU A 52 -10.70 -1.01 -5.99
N LEU A 53 -10.30 0.26 -6.14
CA LEU A 53 -8.98 0.75 -5.74
C LEU A 53 -8.71 0.54 -4.25
N SER A 54 -9.68 0.90 -3.41
CA SER A 54 -9.63 0.66 -1.96
C SER A 54 -9.48 -0.84 -1.64
N GLY A 55 -10.22 -1.71 -2.33
CA GLY A 55 -10.10 -3.16 -2.18
C GLY A 55 -8.71 -3.69 -2.55
N GLN A 56 -8.11 -3.20 -3.63
CA GLN A 56 -6.78 -3.60 -4.04
C GLN A 56 -5.69 -3.11 -3.08
N LEU A 57 -5.78 -1.85 -2.60
CA LEU A 57 -4.86 -1.32 -1.57
C LEU A 57 -4.97 -2.10 -0.26
N ASN A 58 -6.19 -2.43 0.17
CA ASN A 58 -6.41 -3.29 1.34
C ASN A 58 -5.79 -4.68 1.17
N THR A 59 -5.78 -5.21 -0.05
CA THR A 59 -5.16 -6.50 -0.34
C THR A 59 -3.64 -6.43 -0.24
N ILE A 60 -3.02 -5.33 -0.68
CA ILE A 60 -1.57 -5.07 -0.48
C ILE A 60 -1.27 -4.98 1.02
N ASN A 61 -2.05 -4.21 1.77
CA ASN A 61 -1.88 -4.08 3.22
C ASN A 61 -1.98 -5.42 3.95
N LYS A 62 -2.95 -6.27 3.57
CA LYS A 62 -3.08 -7.63 4.13
C LYS A 62 -1.88 -8.50 3.79
N LEU A 63 -1.34 -8.41 2.57
CA LEU A 63 -0.15 -9.15 2.18
C LEU A 63 1.07 -8.70 2.99
N LEU A 64 1.27 -7.40 3.17
CA LEU A 64 2.43 -6.85 3.90
C LEU A 64 2.37 -7.12 5.41
N LYS A 65 1.16 -7.23 5.98
CA LYS A 65 0.93 -7.57 7.40
C LYS A 65 0.88 -9.07 7.67
N ASN A 66 0.90 -9.92 6.65
CA ASN A 66 0.80 -11.36 6.82
C ASN A 66 2.09 -11.89 7.46
N GLU A 67 1.97 -12.68 8.53
CA GLU A 67 3.10 -13.28 9.24
C GLU A 67 3.93 -14.22 8.37
N LYS A 68 3.34 -14.81 7.33
CA LYS A 68 4.04 -15.65 6.35
C LYS A 68 4.85 -14.84 5.33
N THR A 69 4.60 -13.53 5.22
CA THR A 69 5.38 -12.65 4.36
C THR A 69 6.69 -12.32 5.10
N PRO A 70 7.86 -12.56 4.49
CA PRO A 70 9.13 -12.20 5.09
C PRO A 70 9.19 -10.70 5.36
N SER A 71 9.83 -10.31 6.46
CA SER A 71 9.94 -8.90 6.84
C SER A 71 10.83 -8.14 5.87
N PHE A 72 10.21 -7.38 4.96
CA PHE A 72 10.92 -6.47 4.05
C PHE A 72 11.66 -5.34 4.80
N ARG A 73 11.24 -5.03 6.03
CA ARG A 73 11.88 -3.98 6.86
C ARG A 73 13.37 -4.24 7.10
N ASN A 74 13.78 -5.51 7.11
CA ASN A 74 15.17 -5.89 7.36
C ASN A 74 16.00 -6.00 6.07
N GLN A 75 15.41 -5.71 4.91
CA GLN A 75 16.07 -5.76 3.61
C GLN A 75 16.41 -4.35 3.15
N VAL A 76 17.59 -4.17 2.55
CA VAL A 76 18.05 -2.90 2.01
C VAL A 76 18.23 -3.05 0.51
N ILE A 77 17.71 -2.10 -0.25
CA ILE A 77 17.91 -2.03 -1.69
C ILE A 77 19.09 -1.09 -1.96
N ILE A 78 20.10 -1.59 -2.68
CA ILE A 78 21.29 -0.83 -3.05
C ILE A 78 21.49 -1.02 -4.56
N PRO A 79 21.63 0.06 -5.35
CA PRO A 79 22.04 -0.04 -6.74
C PRO A 79 23.41 -0.72 -6.86
N LEU A 80 23.49 -1.78 -7.67
CA LEU A 80 24.77 -2.44 -7.95
C LEU A 80 25.57 -1.73 -9.05
N LEU A 81 24.88 -1.12 -10.00
CA LEU A 81 25.46 -0.38 -11.12
C LEU A 81 24.58 0.84 -11.42
N LEU A 82 25.24 1.97 -11.62
CA LEU A 82 24.62 3.20 -12.12
C LEU A 82 25.22 3.51 -13.47
N SER A 83 24.36 3.67 -14.48
CA SER A 83 24.78 3.92 -15.85
C SER A 83 23.98 5.08 -16.43
N PRO A 84 24.63 6.03 -17.13
CA PRO A 84 23.95 7.03 -17.95
C PRO A 84 23.45 6.44 -19.28
N ASP A 85 23.89 5.24 -19.65
CA ASP A 85 23.47 4.59 -20.88
C ASP A 85 22.05 4.08 -20.77
N ARG A 86 21.35 4.11 -21.91
CA ARG A 86 20.00 3.59 -22.01
C ARG A 86 20.01 2.07 -21.86
N ASP A 87 19.16 1.59 -20.97
CA ASP A 87 18.91 0.17 -20.75
C ASP A 87 17.53 -0.19 -21.34
N GLU A 88 17.54 -0.91 -22.46
CA GLU A 88 16.30 -1.30 -23.16
C GLU A 88 15.46 -2.30 -22.37
N ASP A 89 16.08 -3.16 -21.57
CA ASP A 89 15.37 -4.13 -20.74
C ASP A 89 14.66 -3.41 -19.59
N LEU A 90 15.35 -2.47 -18.93
CA LEU A 90 14.77 -1.61 -17.91
C LEU A 90 13.66 -0.73 -18.49
N ALA A 91 13.89 -0.12 -19.65
CA ALA A 91 12.88 0.68 -20.34
C ALA A 91 11.64 -0.15 -20.66
N LYS A 92 11.82 -1.38 -21.15
CA LYS A 92 10.70 -2.29 -21.44
C LYS A 92 9.94 -2.69 -20.17
N LEU A 93 10.64 -3.08 -19.11
CA LEU A 93 10.04 -3.48 -17.83
C LEU A 93 9.28 -2.35 -17.14
N THR A 94 9.73 -1.11 -17.34
CA THR A 94 9.12 0.08 -16.72
C THR A 94 8.14 0.81 -17.62
N GLU A 95 7.78 0.25 -18.78
CA GLU A 95 6.88 0.87 -19.76
C GLU A 95 7.39 2.25 -20.20
N GLN A 96 8.69 2.31 -20.52
CA GLN A 96 9.45 3.49 -20.95
C GLN A 96 9.56 4.62 -19.90
N ARG A 97 9.15 4.37 -18.65
CA ARG A 97 9.23 5.37 -17.57
C ARG A 97 10.64 5.55 -17.01
N VAL A 98 11.47 4.51 -17.05
CA VAL A 98 12.84 4.53 -16.52
C VAL A 98 13.79 4.00 -17.61
N PRO A 99 14.20 4.83 -18.59
CA PRO A 99 15.04 4.38 -19.69
C PRO A 99 16.53 4.28 -19.34
N VAL A 100 16.94 4.91 -18.25
CA VAL A 100 18.33 5.01 -17.76
C VAL A 100 18.26 4.78 -16.24
N PHE A 101 19.34 4.35 -15.59
CA PHE A 101 19.42 4.29 -14.11
C PHE A 101 20.71 4.95 -13.63
N SER A 102 20.73 6.29 -13.63
CA SER A 102 21.90 7.13 -13.38
C SER A 102 21.89 7.77 -11.99
N HIS A 103 23.03 8.34 -11.59
CA HIS A 103 23.18 9.09 -10.34
C HIS A 103 22.18 10.24 -10.17
N GLU A 104 21.62 10.77 -11.26
CA GLU A 104 20.69 11.89 -11.22
C GLU A 104 19.28 11.45 -10.82
N ILE A 105 18.83 10.29 -11.29
CA ILE A 105 17.44 9.86 -11.15
C ILE A 105 17.21 8.87 -10.01
N VAL A 106 18.25 8.12 -9.63
CA VAL A 106 18.17 7.09 -8.58
C VAL A 106 17.65 7.63 -7.25
N PRO A 107 18.03 8.85 -6.80
CA PRO A 107 17.49 9.41 -5.58
C PRO A 107 15.96 9.52 -5.59
N ASP A 108 15.36 9.80 -6.75
CA ASP A 108 13.91 9.93 -6.88
C ASP A 108 13.21 8.57 -6.86
N TYR A 109 13.74 7.58 -7.60
CA TYR A 109 13.13 6.24 -7.67
C TYR A 109 13.33 5.39 -6.42
N LEU A 110 14.40 5.63 -5.65
CA LEU A 110 14.66 4.96 -4.36
C LEU A 110 14.25 5.80 -3.14
N ARG A 111 13.57 6.93 -3.37
CA ARG A 111 13.12 7.80 -2.29
C ARG A 111 12.17 7.06 -1.35
N THR A 112 12.53 7.02 -0.07
CA THR A 112 11.67 6.51 1.01
C THR A 112 11.04 7.62 1.84
N LYS A 113 11.48 8.87 1.64
CA LYS A 113 10.94 10.04 2.34
C LYS A 113 9.52 10.33 1.84
N PRO A 114 8.50 10.36 2.73
CA PRO A 114 7.12 10.66 2.36
C PRO A 114 6.95 12.03 1.69
N ASP A 115 5.77 12.26 1.14
CA ASP A 115 5.38 13.58 0.63
C ASP A 115 5.24 14.58 1.79
N PRO A 116 5.56 15.88 1.57
CA PRO A 116 5.52 16.88 2.63
C PRO A 116 4.18 16.98 3.37
N GLU A 117 3.07 16.80 2.65
CA GLU A 117 1.72 16.80 3.24
C GLU A 117 1.51 15.63 4.21
N VAL A 118 2.04 14.45 3.87
CA VAL A 118 1.99 13.26 4.73
C VAL A 118 2.89 13.45 5.95
N GLU A 119 4.10 14.00 5.78
CA GLU A 119 5.01 14.30 6.89
C GLU A 119 4.37 15.28 7.89
N GLU A 120 3.70 16.32 7.40
CA GLU A 120 3.04 17.31 8.25
C GLU A 120 1.82 16.70 8.97
N GLN A 121 1.03 15.87 8.29
CA GLN A 121 -0.06 15.13 8.92
C GLN A 121 0.44 14.18 10.02
N GLU A 122 1.51 13.41 9.75
CA GLU A 122 2.12 12.51 10.74
C GLU A 122 2.62 13.29 11.95
N LYS A 123 3.27 14.44 11.74
CA LYS A 123 3.75 15.32 12.80
C LYS A 123 2.61 15.87 13.66
N GLN A 124 1.50 16.28 13.04
CA GLN A 124 0.31 16.75 13.76
C GLN A 124 -0.28 15.64 14.62
N LEU A 125 -0.49 14.45 14.04
CA LEU A 125 -1.00 13.27 14.76
C LEU A 125 -0.07 12.84 15.89
N SER A 126 1.25 12.84 15.66
CA SER A 126 2.24 12.52 16.69
C SER A 126 2.23 13.54 17.82
N THR A 127 2.05 14.82 17.51
CA THR A 127 1.94 15.90 18.51
C THR A 127 0.67 15.76 19.33
N GLU A 128 -0.45 15.43 18.70
CA GLU A 128 -1.72 15.17 19.37
C GLU A 128 -1.64 13.93 20.27
N ALA A 129 -1.09 12.83 19.76
CA ALA A 129 -0.89 11.59 20.52
C ALA A 129 -0.01 11.81 21.75
N ALA A 130 1.06 12.61 21.64
CA ALA A 130 1.96 12.94 22.74
C ALA A 130 1.30 13.74 23.87
N ARG A 131 0.12 14.35 23.65
CA ARG A 131 -0.64 15.04 24.71
C ARG A 131 -1.29 14.06 25.69
N ILE A 132 -1.49 12.80 25.28
CA ILE A 132 -2.10 11.77 26.12
C ILE A 132 -1.00 10.97 26.80
N GLY A 133 -1.02 10.92 28.13
CA GLY A 133 -0.08 10.09 28.89
C GLY A 133 -0.23 8.61 28.54
N PRO A 134 0.87 7.83 28.45
CA PRO A 134 0.85 6.45 27.94
C PRO A 134 -0.06 5.51 28.75
N GLU A 135 -0.14 5.69 30.08
CA GLU A 135 -1.03 4.90 30.94
C GLU A 135 -2.51 5.20 30.65
N VAL A 136 -2.86 6.47 30.44
CA VAL A 136 -4.22 6.90 30.11
C VAL A 136 -4.60 6.39 28.72
N ALA A 137 -3.69 6.51 27.75
CA ALA A 137 -3.89 5.99 26.40
C ALA A 137 -4.16 4.48 26.42
N GLN A 138 -3.37 3.69 27.16
CA GLN A 138 -3.55 2.25 27.23
C GLN A 138 -4.90 1.84 27.88
N LYS A 139 -5.30 2.52 28.95
CA LYS A 139 -6.63 2.31 29.58
C LYS A 139 -7.77 2.65 28.62
N GLN A 140 -7.65 3.75 27.87
CA GLN A 140 -8.65 4.15 26.87
C GLN A 140 -8.73 3.14 25.72
N ILE A 141 -7.59 2.68 25.19
CA ILE A 141 -7.52 1.66 24.13
C ILE A 141 -8.22 0.37 24.56
N GLN A 142 -7.92 -0.14 25.77
CA GLN A 142 -8.55 -1.36 26.28
C GLN A 142 -10.06 -1.21 26.42
N THR A 143 -10.52 -0.07 26.95
CA THR A 143 -11.95 0.22 27.14
C THR A 143 -12.68 0.30 25.80
N LEU A 144 -12.13 1.05 24.85
CA LEU A 144 -12.71 1.21 23.51
C LEU A 144 -12.73 -0.10 22.73
N ASN A 145 -11.65 -0.88 22.76
CA ASN A 145 -11.62 -2.20 22.12
C ASN A 145 -12.71 -3.12 22.69
N LYS A 146 -12.91 -3.13 24.02
CA LYS A 146 -13.97 -3.92 24.65
C LYS A 146 -15.36 -3.48 24.19
N LEU A 147 -15.61 -2.17 24.08
CA LEU A 147 -16.89 -1.64 23.58
C LEU A 147 -17.13 -2.03 22.11
N CYS A 148 -16.12 -1.87 21.26
CA CYS A 148 -16.20 -2.25 19.84
C CYS A 148 -16.47 -3.75 19.67
N SER A 149 -15.76 -4.62 20.40
CA SER A 149 -15.99 -6.07 20.36
C SER A 149 -17.41 -6.43 20.79
N ASN A 150 -17.89 -5.87 21.91
CA ASN A 150 -19.26 -6.12 22.38
C ASN A 150 -20.33 -5.66 21.38
N LEU A 151 -20.10 -4.53 20.70
CA LEU A 151 -21.02 -4.05 19.66
C LEU A 151 -20.99 -4.95 18.42
N LEU A 152 -19.81 -5.40 18.01
CA LEU A 152 -19.66 -6.34 16.88
C LEU A 152 -20.36 -7.67 17.17
N GLU A 153 -20.21 -8.23 18.37
CA GLU A 153 -20.94 -9.45 18.78
C GLU A 153 -22.46 -9.25 18.67
N LYS A 154 -22.98 -8.13 19.20
CA LYS A 154 -24.41 -7.81 19.11
C LYS A 154 -24.91 -7.58 17.69
N LEU A 155 -24.07 -7.09 16.78
CA LEU A 155 -24.42 -6.88 15.37
C LEU A 155 -24.32 -8.16 14.53
N ASN A 156 -23.47 -9.09 14.94
CA ASN A 156 -23.32 -10.39 14.27
C ASN A 156 -24.42 -11.38 14.72
N ASN A 157 -24.84 -11.37 15.99
CA ASN A 157 -25.90 -12.26 16.49
C ASN A 157 -27.25 -12.20 15.72
N PRO A 158 -27.82 -11.04 15.35
CA PRO A 158 -29.10 -10.99 14.61
C PRO A 158 -28.98 -11.40 13.13
N ARG A 159 -27.78 -11.73 12.63
CA ARG A 159 -27.58 -12.32 11.30
C ARG A 159 -27.72 -13.84 11.29
N ASP A 160 -27.43 -14.52 12.41
CA ASP A 160 -27.55 -15.99 12.52
C ASP A 160 -29.01 -16.45 12.77
N ASP A 161 -29.87 -15.59 13.35
CA ASP A 161 -31.29 -15.89 13.60
C ASP A 161 -32.21 -15.67 12.37
N ARG A 162 -31.64 -15.36 11.20
CA ARG A 162 -32.40 -15.04 9.96
C ARG A 162 -32.28 -16.11 8.85
N ASP A 163 -31.65 -17.24 9.14
CA ASP A 163 -31.71 -18.47 8.35
C ASP A 163 -32.78 -19.44 8.91
#